data_AF-A0A953UXA2-F1
#
_entry.id   AF-A0A953UXA2-F1
#
_cell.length_a   1.000
_cell.length_b   1.000
_cell.length_c   1.000
_cell.angle_alpha   90.00
_cell.angle_beta   90.00
_cell.angle_gamma   90.00
#
_symmetry.space_group_name_H-M   'P 1'
#
loop_
_entity.id
_entity.type
_entity.pdbx_description
1 polymer ?
#
loop_
_entity_poly.entity_id
_entity_poly.type
_entity_poly.pdbx_seq_one_letter_code
_entity_poly.pdbx_strand_id
1 'polypeptide(L)'
;MKNFELVEPSTIDEAVALLDPEDTGVRAIAGGTALMLMMKTRLFQPTRLVSLRRLNGALRTVRTDENGGLRIGALTTLTELEHSPLVAKAVPVMSRALRTLSNVRIRNVATIGGHLAHGDPHMDLPPILLTLGARVRAVSSRGERWIDVADLFLGYYQTAIARDELIAEVDVPLQPVNVHTWYAKFTALSADDWPTVGTAVWYRLESGVIAEARVAVSAATERPMRVPSAEAALTGSSPTVQMFAKAADAAADEVHPLADIRGSAAYKREMVRVHVRRALEHASRARSTEAE
;
A
#
# COMPACT_ATOMS: atom_id res chain seq x y z
N MET A 1 11.78 0.94 -28.33
CA MET A 1 11.31 -0.23 -27.55
C MET A 1 11.36 -1.43 -28.48
N LYS A 2 11.65 -2.64 -27.96
CA LYS A 2 11.53 -3.88 -28.73
C LYS A 2 10.04 -4.12 -29.03
N ASN A 3 9.73 -4.76 -30.15
CA ASN A 3 8.35 -5.17 -30.46
C ASN A 3 7.87 -6.20 -29.42
N PHE A 4 6.59 -6.11 -29.06
CA PHE A 4 5.92 -7.03 -28.15
C PHE A 4 4.48 -7.23 -28.62
N GLU A 5 3.89 -8.36 -28.26
CA GLU A 5 2.47 -8.66 -28.48
C GLU A 5 1.63 -8.00 -27.39
N LEU A 6 0.50 -7.38 -27.75
CA LEU A 6 -0.49 -6.89 -26.78
C LEU A 6 -1.78 -7.67 -26.95
N VAL A 7 -2.16 -8.43 -25.93
CA VAL A 7 -3.42 -9.20 -25.89
C VAL A 7 -4.41 -8.54 -24.94
N GLU A 8 -5.70 -8.55 -25.30
CA GLU A 8 -6.77 -7.90 -24.54
C GLU A 8 -7.90 -8.90 -24.22
N PRO A 9 -7.70 -9.80 -23.24
CA PRO A 9 -8.73 -10.74 -22.79
C PRO A 9 -9.97 -9.99 -22.27
N SER A 10 -11.13 -10.62 -22.38
CA SER A 10 -12.41 -10.04 -21.93
C SER A 10 -12.80 -10.47 -20.52
N THR A 11 -12.18 -11.54 -20.01
CA THR A 11 -12.45 -12.10 -18.68
C THR A 11 -11.17 -12.29 -17.88
N ILE A 12 -11.30 -12.48 -16.56
CA ILE A 12 -10.15 -12.78 -15.70
C ILE A 12 -9.57 -14.17 -16.00
N ASP A 13 -10.42 -15.15 -16.33
CA ASP A 13 -10.00 -16.52 -16.65
C ASP A 13 -9.16 -16.55 -17.94
N GLU A 14 -9.60 -15.81 -18.97
CA GLU A 14 -8.80 -15.61 -20.18
C GLU A 14 -7.47 -14.91 -19.86
N ALA A 15 -7.48 -13.91 -18.98
CA ALA A 15 -6.28 -13.16 -18.64
C ALA A 15 -5.24 -14.01 -17.91
N VAL A 16 -5.64 -14.82 -16.92
CA VAL A 16 -4.72 -15.71 -16.20
C VAL A 16 -4.23 -16.85 -17.09
N ALA A 17 -5.05 -17.34 -18.03
CA ALA A 17 -4.63 -18.36 -19.00
C ALA A 17 -3.57 -17.85 -20.01
N LEU A 18 -3.46 -16.52 -20.18
CA LEU A 18 -2.47 -15.88 -21.04
C LEU A 18 -1.16 -15.53 -20.31
N LEU A 19 -1.10 -15.70 -18.98
CA LEU A 19 0.13 -15.58 -18.21
C LEU A 19 0.92 -16.88 -18.26
N ASP A 20 2.23 -16.77 -18.18
CA ASP A 20 3.15 -17.91 -18.21
C ASP A 20 4.13 -17.77 -17.04
N PRO A 21 4.17 -18.72 -16.09
CA PRO A 21 5.08 -18.65 -14.96
C PRO A 21 6.56 -18.84 -15.35
N GLU A 22 6.83 -19.51 -16.48
CA GLU A 22 8.17 -19.80 -16.97
C GLU A 22 8.70 -18.69 -17.91
N ASP A 23 7.83 -18.02 -18.67
CA ASP A 23 8.22 -16.90 -19.53
C ASP A 23 8.19 -15.54 -18.80
N THR A 24 9.36 -15.12 -18.32
CA THR A 24 9.56 -13.80 -17.69
C THR A 24 9.26 -12.59 -18.58
N GLY A 25 9.12 -12.79 -19.90
CA GLY A 25 8.74 -11.76 -20.87
C GLY A 25 7.24 -11.51 -20.96
N VAL A 26 6.41 -12.38 -20.39
CA VAL A 26 4.95 -12.21 -20.31
C VAL A 26 4.59 -11.45 -19.03
N ARG A 27 3.82 -10.37 -19.14
CA ARG A 27 3.39 -9.61 -17.96
C ARG A 27 2.03 -8.95 -18.15
N ALA A 28 1.23 -8.93 -17.08
CA ALA A 28 0.00 -8.16 -17.05
C ALA A 28 0.26 -6.65 -17.04
N ILE A 29 -0.61 -5.88 -17.70
CA ILE A 29 -0.58 -4.41 -17.67
C ILE A 29 -1.96 -3.85 -17.30
N ALA A 30 -1.99 -3.05 -16.23
CA ALA A 30 -3.14 -2.26 -15.80
C ALA A 30 -2.94 -0.79 -16.22
N GLY A 31 -2.79 0.12 -15.25
CA GLY A 31 -2.54 1.55 -15.49
C GLY A 31 -1.21 1.90 -16.18
N GLY A 32 -0.26 0.96 -16.22
CA GLY A 32 1.01 1.08 -16.96
C GLY A 32 2.01 2.11 -16.43
N THR A 33 1.71 2.86 -15.36
CA THR A 33 2.54 4.00 -14.91
C THR A 33 3.99 3.62 -14.57
N ALA A 34 4.18 2.50 -13.87
CA ALA A 34 5.51 1.97 -13.55
C ALA A 34 6.08 1.13 -14.72
N LEU A 35 5.28 0.21 -15.26
CA LEU A 35 5.72 -0.73 -16.28
C LEU A 35 6.21 -0.02 -17.57
N MET A 36 5.50 1.01 -18.02
CA MET A 36 5.90 1.79 -19.19
C MET A 36 7.20 2.54 -18.97
N LEU A 37 7.48 2.98 -17.74
CA LEU A 37 8.77 3.60 -17.41
C LEU A 37 9.90 2.56 -17.50
N MET A 38 9.71 1.37 -16.90
CA MET A 38 10.67 0.27 -16.98
C MET A 38 10.96 -0.14 -18.44
N MET A 39 9.96 -0.12 -19.31
CA MET A 39 10.12 -0.41 -20.74
C MET A 39 10.88 0.70 -21.48
N LYS A 40 10.59 1.96 -21.19
CA LYS A 40 11.30 3.11 -21.79
C LYS A 40 12.77 3.17 -21.40
N THR A 41 13.09 2.84 -20.14
CA THR A 41 14.46 2.76 -19.63
C THR A 41 15.15 1.43 -19.94
N ARG A 42 14.47 0.51 -20.64
CA ARG A 42 14.94 -0.83 -21.01
C ARG A 42 15.26 -1.75 -19.82
N LEU A 43 14.81 -1.41 -18.62
CA LEU A 43 14.88 -2.26 -17.43
C LEU A 43 13.99 -3.50 -17.57
N PHE A 44 12.93 -3.42 -18.38
CA PHE A 44 12.08 -4.56 -18.72
C PHE A 44 11.74 -4.55 -20.21
N GLN A 45 11.85 -5.69 -20.87
CA GLN A 45 11.61 -5.82 -22.31
C GLN A 45 10.66 -7.00 -22.56
N PRO A 46 9.34 -6.78 -22.49
CA PRO A 46 8.36 -7.85 -22.61
C PRO A 46 8.35 -8.45 -24.02
N THR A 47 8.01 -9.73 -24.10
CA THR A 47 7.60 -10.41 -25.34
C THR A 47 6.09 -10.25 -25.55
N ARG A 48 5.32 -10.27 -24.46
CA ARG A 48 3.86 -10.11 -24.46
C ARG A 48 3.38 -9.30 -23.26
N LEU A 49 2.41 -8.42 -23.47
CA LEU A 49 1.66 -7.77 -22.43
C LEU A 49 0.19 -8.22 -22.46
N VAL A 50 -0.32 -8.63 -21.30
CA VAL A 50 -1.73 -8.98 -21.09
C VAL A 50 -2.46 -7.76 -20.53
N SER A 51 -3.19 -7.05 -21.39
CA SER A 51 -3.94 -5.84 -21.02
C SER A 51 -5.16 -6.21 -20.19
N LEU A 52 -5.23 -5.66 -18.98
CA LEU A 52 -6.37 -5.87 -18.08
C LEU A 52 -7.52 -4.87 -18.35
N ARG A 53 -7.39 -3.97 -19.33
CA ARG A 53 -8.32 -2.86 -19.54
C ARG A 53 -9.77 -3.30 -19.77
N ARG A 54 -10.00 -4.42 -20.46
CA ARG A 54 -11.37 -4.91 -20.75
C ARG A 54 -12.05 -5.52 -19.52
N LEU A 55 -11.29 -5.85 -18.49
CA LEU A 55 -11.81 -6.38 -17.22
C LEU A 55 -12.34 -5.27 -16.30
N ASN A 56 -12.26 -4.00 -16.70
CA ASN A 56 -12.76 -2.87 -15.91
C ASN A 56 -14.21 -3.06 -15.46
N GLY A 57 -15.09 -3.63 -16.30
CA GLY A 57 -16.48 -3.87 -15.93
C GLY A 57 -16.66 -4.78 -14.71
N ALA A 58 -15.70 -5.69 -14.46
CA ALA A 58 -15.75 -6.66 -13.36
C ALA A 58 -14.82 -6.28 -12.19
N LEU A 59 -13.70 -5.59 -12.45
CA LEU A 59 -12.64 -5.37 -11.46
C LEU A 59 -12.43 -3.89 -11.09
N ARG A 60 -13.31 -2.98 -11.52
CA ARG A 60 -13.25 -1.54 -11.19
C ARG A 60 -14.45 -1.15 -10.33
N THR A 61 -14.43 -1.56 -9.08
CA THR A 61 -15.55 -1.40 -8.14
C THR A 61 -15.06 -1.02 -6.75
N VAL A 62 -15.93 -0.35 -5.99
CA VAL A 62 -15.77 -0.11 -4.56
C VAL A 62 -17.11 -0.42 -3.91
N ARG A 63 -17.14 -1.36 -2.95
CA ARG A 63 -18.35 -1.79 -2.25
C ARG A 63 -18.02 -2.16 -0.80
N THR A 64 -19.02 -2.14 0.06
CA THR A 64 -18.91 -2.77 1.39
C THR A 64 -19.24 -4.25 1.28
N ASP A 65 -18.62 -5.08 2.12
CA ASP A 65 -19.08 -6.45 2.33
C ASP A 65 -20.13 -6.54 3.45
N GLU A 66 -20.65 -7.74 3.65
CA GLU A 66 -21.67 -8.05 4.66
C GLU A 66 -21.23 -7.78 6.10
N ASN A 67 -19.92 -7.71 6.36
CA ASN A 67 -19.35 -7.42 7.68
C ASN A 67 -19.00 -5.93 7.85
N GLY A 68 -19.35 -5.08 6.88
CA GLY A 68 -19.02 -3.65 6.88
C GLY A 68 -17.57 -3.34 6.48
N GLY A 69 -16.79 -4.34 6.07
CA GLY A 69 -15.48 -4.15 5.46
C GLY A 69 -15.58 -3.57 4.05
N LEU A 70 -14.47 -3.13 3.48
CA LEU A 70 -14.39 -2.55 2.16
C LEU A 70 -13.78 -3.54 1.16
N ARG A 71 -14.46 -3.77 0.05
CA ARG A 71 -13.98 -4.55 -1.10
C ARG A 71 -13.70 -3.63 -2.27
N ILE A 72 -12.49 -3.70 -2.78
CA ILE A 72 -11.99 -2.82 -3.85
C ILE A 72 -11.49 -3.70 -5.00
N GLY A 73 -12.10 -3.55 -6.17
CA GLY A 73 -11.62 -4.22 -7.37
C GLY A 73 -10.22 -3.74 -7.75
N ALA A 74 -9.36 -4.66 -8.21
CA ALA A 74 -7.95 -4.38 -8.47
C ALA A 74 -7.70 -3.30 -9.54
N LEU A 75 -8.65 -3.05 -10.44
CA LEU A 75 -8.56 -2.04 -11.49
C LEU A 75 -9.18 -0.69 -11.09
N THR A 76 -9.69 -0.55 -9.86
CA THR A 76 -10.10 0.74 -9.31
C THR A 76 -8.91 1.69 -9.29
N THR A 77 -9.09 2.84 -9.94
CA THR A 77 -8.03 3.85 -10.06
C THR A 77 -7.81 4.58 -8.75
N LEU A 78 -6.61 5.14 -8.57
CA LEU A 78 -6.31 5.92 -7.36
C LEU A 78 -7.20 7.18 -7.25
N THR A 79 -7.58 7.80 -8.38
CA THR A 79 -8.53 8.92 -8.39
C THR A 79 -9.92 8.51 -7.91
N GLU A 80 -10.39 7.32 -8.28
CA GLU A 80 -11.70 6.83 -7.79
C GLU A 80 -11.67 6.55 -6.29
N LEU A 81 -10.57 6.01 -5.79
CA LEU A 81 -10.39 5.82 -4.35
C LEU A 81 -10.31 7.16 -3.60
N GLU A 82 -9.64 8.16 -4.18
CA GLU A 82 -9.51 9.50 -3.62
C GLU A 82 -10.89 10.15 -3.41
N HIS A 83 -11.77 10.02 -4.39
CA HIS A 83 -13.08 10.68 -4.44
C HIS A 83 -14.25 9.81 -3.99
N SER A 84 -14.01 8.55 -3.60
CA SER A 84 -15.08 7.63 -3.16
C SER A 84 -15.60 8.01 -1.77
N PRO A 85 -16.90 8.32 -1.63
CA PRO A 85 -17.50 8.56 -0.31
C PRO A 85 -17.42 7.33 0.60
N LEU A 86 -17.50 6.12 0.02
CA LEU A 86 -17.35 4.87 0.77
C LEU A 86 -15.94 4.73 1.35
N VAL A 87 -14.90 5.02 0.56
CA VAL A 87 -13.52 5.03 1.04
C VAL A 87 -13.31 6.10 2.10
N ALA A 88 -13.83 7.31 1.87
CA ALA A 88 -13.70 8.42 2.80
C ALA A 88 -14.36 8.14 4.15
N LYS A 89 -15.46 7.37 4.18
CA LYS A 89 -16.14 6.93 5.40
C LYS A 89 -15.42 5.76 6.07
N ALA A 90 -15.17 4.66 5.34
CA ALA A 90 -14.65 3.42 5.90
C ALA A 90 -13.15 3.49 6.24
N VAL A 91 -12.36 4.18 5.42
CA VAL A 91 -10.89 4.25 5.53
C VAL A 91 -10.39 5.68 5.27
N PRO A 92 -10.68 6.65 6.16
CA PRO A 92 -10.36 8.07 5.94
C PRO A 92 -8.86 8.34 5.71
N VAL A 93 -7.98 7.54 6.31
CA VAL A 93 -6.52 7.65 6.12
C VAL A 93 -6.10 7.41 4.67
N MET A 94 -6.75 6.47 3.98
CA MET A 94 -6.46 6.18 2.57
C MET A 94 -6.91 7.33 1.67
N SER A 95 -8.14 7.84 1.86
CA SER A 95 -8.63 9.02 1.11
C SER A 95 -7.72 10.24 1.34
N ARG A 96 -7.25 10.46 2.58
CA ARG A 96 -6.32 11.55 2.90
C ARG A 96 -4.96 11.39 2.22
N ALA A 97 -4.37 10.20 2.25
CA ALA A 97 -3.09 9.94 1.60
C ALA A 97 -3.17 10.15 0.07
N LEU A 98 -4.27 9.73 -0.55
CA LEU A 98 -4.46 9.82 -2.00
C LEU A 98 -4.50 11.25 -2.54
N ARG A 99 -4.87 12.25 -1.72
CA ARG A 99 -4.86 13.66 -2.13
C ARG A 99 -3.47 14.18 -2.50
N THR A 100 -2.41 13.63 -1.90
CA THR A 100 -1.02 14.04 -2.11
C THR A 100 -0.15 12.94 -2.72
N LEU A 101 -0.72 11.76 -2.99
CA LEU A 101 -0.02 10.64 -3.61
C LEU A 101 0.14 10.88 -5.11
N SER A 102 1.38 11.09 -5.56
CA SER A 102 1.73 11.39 -6.96
C SER A 102 0.99 12.62 -7.51
N ASN A 103 1.12 12.87 -8.82
CA ASN A 103 0.30 13.85 -9.51
C ASN A 103 -1.03 13.23 -10.02
N VAL A 104 -1.99 14.11 -10.34
CA VAL A 104 -3.33 13.74 -10.81
C VAL A 104 -3.30 12.85 -12.07
N ARG A 105 -2.33 13.04 -12.97
CA ARG A 105 -2.23 12.25 -14.21
C ARG A 105 -1.90 10.80 -13.91
N ILE A 106 -1.01 10.55 -12.95
CA ILE A 106 -0.69 9.20 -12.47
C ILE A 106 -1.93 8.61 -11.81
N ARG A 107 -2.60 9.35 -10.91
CA ARG A 107 -3.76 8.80 -10.17
C ARG A 107 -4.94 8.42 -11.06
N ASN A 108 -5.14 9.11 -12.17
CA ASN A 108 -6.23 8.83 -13.12
C ASN A 108 -6.10 7.49 -13.84
N VAL A 109 -4.90 6.90 -13.88
CA VAL A 109 -4.66 5.64 -14.60
C VAL A 109 -4.07 4.56 -13.71
N ALA A 110 -3.31 4.91 -12.67
CA ALA A 110 -2.78 3.95 -11.71
C ALA A 110 -3.93 3.26 -10.96
N THR A 111 -3.85 1.94 -10.83
CA THR A 111 -4.86 1.10 -10.21
C THR A 111 -4.34 0.55 -8.89
N ILE A 112 -5.21 0.30 -7.91
CA ILE A 112 -4.82 -0.27 -6.62
C ILE A 112 -4.08 -1.61 -6.76
N GLY A 113 -4.55 -2.52 -7.62
CA GLY A 113 -3.91 -3.83 -7.83
C GLY A 113 -2.51 -3.68 -8.43
N GLY A 114 -2.36 -2.87 -9.48
CA GLY A 114 -1.05 -2.53 -10.04
C GLY A 114 -0.11 -1.82 -9.04
N HIS A 115 -0.66 -1.00 -8.14
CA HIS A 115 0.11 -0.32 -7.09
C HIS A 115 0.70 -1.33 -6.08
N LEU A 116 -0.05 -2.37 -5.73
CA LEU A 116 0.41 -3.42 -4.81
C LEU A 116 1.32 -4.45 -5.50
N ALA A 117 0.94 -4.91 -6.69
CA ALA A 117 1.69 -5.90 -7.47
C ALA A 117 3.07 -5.41 -7.91
N HIS A 118 3.31 -4.09 -7.94
CA HIS A 118 4.61 -3.55 -8.34
C HIS A 118 5.74 -3.89 -7.36
N GLY A 119 5.44 -3.97 -6.07
CA GLY A 119 6.43 -4.35 -5.04
C GLY A 119 7.55 -3.32 -4.80
N ASP A 120 7.40 -2.07 -5.24
CA ASP A 120 8.37 -1.00 -4.92
C ASP A 120 8.17 -0.56 -3.45
N PRO A 121 9.21 -0.56 -2.61
CA PRO A 121 9.10 -0.13 -1.21
C PRO A 121 8.70 1.34 -1.04
N HIS A 122 8.79 2.15 -2.09
CA HIS A 122 8.38 3.56 -2.06
C HIS A 122 6.88 3.78 -2.26
N MET A 123 6.11 2.73 -2.56
CA MET A 123 4.67 2.83 -2.70
C MET A 123 4.01 3.28 -1.38
N ASP A 124 3.09 4.22 -1.48
CA ASP A 124 2.47 4.90 -0.33
C ASP A 124 1.30 4.09 0.29
N LEU A 125 0.57 3.29 -0.51
CA LEU A 125 -0.57 2.50 -0.01
C LEU A 125 -0.22 1.22 0.76
N PRO A 126 0.85 0.47 0.43
CA PRO A 126 1.24 -0.71 1.20
C PRO A 126 1.34 -0.52 2.72
N PRO A 127 2.06 0.48 3.27
CA PRO A 127 2.12 0.64 4.73
C PRO A 127 0.75 0.98 5.34
N ILE A 128 -0.13 1.68 4.61
CA ILE A 128 -1.50 1.98 5.08
C ILE A 128 -2.32 0.69 5.16
N LEU A 129 -2.32 -0.10 4.09
CA LEU A 129 -3.08 -1.36 4.04
C LEU A 129 -2.53 -2.39 5.04
N LEU A 130 -1.23 -2.37 5.29
CA LEU A 130 -0.58 -3.19 6.29
C LEU A 130 -1.09 -2.88 7.70
N THR A 131 -1.19 -1.60 8.10
CA THR A 131 -1.72 -1.24 9.42
C THR A 131 -3.22 -1.49 9.54
N LEU A 132 -3.98 -1.40 8.44
CA LEU A 132 -5.41 -1.69 8.44
C LEU A 132 -5.74 -3.19 8.49
N GLY A 133 -4.75 -4.07 8.35
CA GLY A 133 -4.97 -5.53 8.32
C GLY A 133 -5.64 -5.98 7.02
N ALA A 134 -5.34 -5.33 5.90
CA ALA A 134 -5.90 -5.67 4.61
C ALA A 134 -5.29 -6.97 4.04
N ARG A 135 -6.00 -7.56 3.08
CA ARG A 135 -5.54 -8.72 2.31
C ARG A 135 -5.94 -8.58 0.84
N VAL A 136 -5.26 -9.32 -0.04
CA VAL A 136 -5.51 -9.30 -1.48
C VAL A 136 -5.95 -10.68 -1.97
N ARG A 137 -6.90 -10.72 -2.91
CA ARG A 137 -7.29 -11.95 -3.61
C ARG A 137 -6.44 -12.11 -4.86
N ALA A 138 -5.60 -13.14 -4.87
CA ALA A 138 -4.83 -13.55 -6.03
C ALA A 138 -5.57 -14.67 -6.77
N VAL A 139 -5.65 -14.56 -8.09
CA VAL A 139 -6.37 -15.50 -8.97
C VAL A 139 -5.41 -16.02 -10.04
N SER A 140 -5.43 -17.33 -10.29
CA SER A 140 -4.67 -18.02 -11.34
C SER A 140 -5.54 -19.08 -12.01
N SER A 141 -5.02 -19.75 -13.04
CA SER A 141 -5.65 -20.92 -13.65
C SER A 141 -5.81 -22.12 -12.68
N ARG A 142 -5.04 -22.14 -11.58
CA ARG A 142 -5.13 -23.18 -10.54
C ARG A 142 -6.19 -22.90 -9.48
N GLY A 143 -6.82 -21.73 -9.52
CA GLY A 143 -7.77 -21.25 -8.50
C GLY A 143 -7.32 -19.94 -7.86
N GLU A 144 -7.94 -19.61 -6.73
CA GLU A 144 -7.74 -18.36 -6.02
C GLU A 144 -7.31 -18.55 -4.57
N ARG A 145 -6.61 -17.55 -4.03
CA ARG A 145 -6.20 -17.50 -2.63
C ARG A 145 -6.20 -16.07 -2.10
N TRP A 146 -6.34 -15.94 -0.79
CA TRP A 146 -6.14 -14.69 -0.07
C TRP A 146 -4.72 -14.61 0.47
N ILE A 147 -4.11 -13.43 0.36
CA ILE A 147 -2.77 -13.14 0.87
C ILE A 147 -2.88 -11.90 1.75
N ASP A 148 -2.54 -12.02 3.02
CA ASP A 148 -2.50 -10.86 3.92
C ASP A 148 -1.42 -9.88 3.43
N VAL A 149 -1.71 -8.58 3.51
CA VAL A 149 -0.75 -7.55 3.08
C VAL A 149 0.56 -7.62 3.89
N ALA A 150 0.50 -8.19 5.10
CA ALA A 150 1.67 -8.51 5.92
C ALA A 150 2.64 -9.50 5.26
N ASP A 151 2.12 -10.42 4.44
CA ASP A 151 2.88 -11.47 3.76
C ASP A 151 3.07 -11.17 2.26
N LEU A 152 2.46 -10.09 1.76
CA LEU A 152 2.46 -9.76 0.33
C LEU A 152 3.84 -9.32 -0.17
N PHE A 153 4.62 -8.59 0.64
CA PHE A 153 5.90 -8.02 0.20
C PHE A 153 7.07 -8.83 0.74
N LEU A 154 7.86 -9.41 -0.17
CA LEU A 154 8.96 -10.31 0.19
C LEU A 154 10.30 -9.57 0.20
N GLY A 155 10.44 -8.52 -0.61
CA GLY A 155 11.64 -7.70 -0.73
C GLY A 155 11.50 -6.65 -1.83
N TYR A 156 12.62 -6.07 -2.24
CA TYR A 156 12.65 -5.00 -3.24
C TYR A 156 12.14 -5.49 -4.62
N TYR A 157 11.00 -4.96 -5.10
CA TYR A 157 10.28 -5.44 -6.29
C TYR A 157 9.82 -6.90 -6.23
N GLN A 158 9.73 -7.49 -5.03
CA GLN A 158 9.33 -8.88 -4.84
C GLN A 158 8.05 -8.97 -4.02
N THR A 159 7.05 -9.64 -4.58
CA THR A 159 5.77 -9.91 -3.91
C THR A 159 5.49 -11.41 -3.87
N ALA A 160 4.56 -11.82 -3.01
CA ALA A 160 4.06 -13.19 -2.95
C ALA A 160 3.11 -13.56 -4.10
N ILE A 161 2.79 -12.61 -5.01
CA ILE A 161 2.01 -12.87 -6.22
C ILE A 161 2.86 -13.69 -7.19
N ALA A 162 2.40 -14.89 -7.51
CA ALA A 162 3.05 -15.72 -8.51
C ALA A 162 2.98 -15.08 -9.90
N ARG A 163 3.87 -15.47 -10.80
CA ARG A 163 3.96 -14.88 -12.15
C ARG A 163 2.70 -15.11 -12.99
N ASP A 164 1.94 -16.13 -12.67
CA ASP A 164 0.67 -16.48 -13.30
C ASP A 164 -0.56 -16.15 -12.44
N GLU A 165 -0.37 -15.33 -11.41
CA GLU A 165 -1.44 -14.78 -10.58
C GLU A 165 -1.74 -13.32 -10.94
N LEU A 166 -3.01 -12.95 -10.83
CA LEU A 166 -3.49 -11.57 -10.86
C LEU A 166 -4.11 -11.21 -9.53
N ILE A 167 -3.81 -10.01 -9.01
CA ILE A 167 -4.61 -9.42 -7.94
C ILE A 167 -5.97 -9.04 -8.55
N ALA A 168 -7.04 -9.59 -8.01
CA ALA A 168 -8.41 -9.32 -8.46
C ALA A 168 -9.16 -8.36 -7.54
N GLU A 169 -8.90 -8.42 -6.22
CA GLU A 169 -9.61 -7.63 -5.21
C GLU A 169 -8.70 -7.33 -4.02
N VAL A 170 -8.91 -6.19 -3.38
CA VAL A 170 -8.35 -5.83 -2.07
C VAL A 170 -9.49 -5.80 -1.06
N ASP A 171 -9.29 -6.46 0.07
CA ASP A 171 -10.19 -6.50 1.21
C ASP A 171 -9.59 -5.72 2.36
N VAL A 172 -10.31 -4.71 2.86
CA VAL A 172 -9.95 -3.96 4.05
C VAL A 172 -11.02 -4.25 5.11
N PRO A 173 -10.68 -4.87 6.25
CA PRO A 173 -11.68 -5.23 7.24
C PRO A 173 -12.35 -3.99 7.85
N LEU A 174 -13.55 -4.17 8.39
CA LEU A 174 -14.21 -3.13 9.18
C LEU A 174 -13.29 -2.68 10.31
N GLN A 175 -13.05 -1.38 10.39
CA GLN A 175 -12.21 -0.82 11.43
C GLN A 175 -13.02 -0.69 12.72
N PRO A 176 -12.47 -1.08 13.88
CA PRO A 176 -13.12 -0.86 15.16
C PRO A 176 -13.43 0.62 15.42
N VAL A 177 -14.32 0.86 16.39
CA VAL A 177 -14.55 2.21 16.93
C VAL A 177 -13.33 2.72 17.68
N ASN A 178 -13.21 4.05 17.83
CA ASN A 178 -12.11 4.70 18.54
C ASN A 178 -10.71 4.36 17.98
N VAL A 179 -10.65 4.15 16.67
CA VAL A 179 -9.40 3.97 15.94
C VAL A 179 -8.88 5.32 15.46
N HIS A 180 -7.59 5.54 15.70
CA HIS A 180 -6.83 6.70 15.25
C HIS A 180 -5.83 6.27 14.19
N THR A 181 -5.85 6.95 13.04
CA THR A 181 -4.96 6.61 11.92
C THR A 181 -4.32 7.84 11.29
N TRP A 182 -3.06 7.68 10.89
CA TRP A 182 -2.35 8.68 10.10
C TRP A 182 -1.37 8.03 9.14
N TYR A 183 -1.15 8.70 8.00
CA TYR A 183 -0.06 8.39 7.09
C TYR A 183 0.75 9.67 6.85
N ALA A 184 2.05 9.59 7.12
CA ALA A 184 3.00 10.65 6.82
C ALA A 184 3.90 10.21 5.66
N LYS A 185 3.80 10.94 4.55
CA LYS A 185 4.75 10.87 3.45
C LYS A 185 5.81 11.95 3.66
N PHE A 186 7.06 11.56 3.91
CA PHE A 186 8.17 12.49 3.96
C PHE A 186 8.99 12.42 2.69
N THR A 187 9.18 13.55 2.00
CA THR A 187 9.98 13.68 0.78
C THR A 187 11.15 14.63 1.02
N ALA A 188 12.39 14.17 0.82
CA ALA A 188 13.57 15.04 0.89
C ALA A 188 13.80 15.89 -0.38
N LEU A 189 13.10 15.58 -1.47
CA LEU A 189 13.20 16.22 -2.78
C LEU A 189 11.91 17.02 -3.08
N SER A 190 11.27 16.82 -4.24
CA SER A 190 10.01 17.50 -4.56
C SER A 190 8.82 16.86 -3.84
N ALA A 191 7.73 17.61 -3.67
CA ALA A 191 6.51 17.11 -3.03
C ALA A 191 5.86 15.95 -3.80
N ASP A 192 6.07 15.88 -5.10
CA ASP A 192 5.56 14.82 -5.98
C ASP A 192 6.51 13.61 -6.10
N ASP A 193 7.72 13.68 -5.52
CA ASP A 193 8.67 12.57 -5.53
C ASP A 193 8.17 11.41 -4.67
N TRP A 194 8.83 10.26 -4.82
CA TRP A 194 8.72 9.14 -3.92
C TRP A 194 9.17 9.51 -2.51
N PRO A 195 8.56 8.92 -1.47
CA PRO A 195 8.95 9.16 -0.09
C PRO A 195 10.42 8.82 0.17
N THR A 196 11.09 9.61 1.00
CA THR A 196 12.30 9.19 1.72
C THR A 196 11.92 8.23 2.85
N VAL A 197 10.80 8.50 3.52
CA VAL A 197 10.19 7.65 4.55
C VAL A 197 8.67 7.76 4.41
N GLY A 198 8.00 6.61 4.28
CA GLY A 198 6.56 6.49 4.47
C GLY A 198 6.29 5.95 5.88
N THR A 199 5.33 6.55 6.60
CA THR A 199 4.98 6.10 7.96
C THR A 199 3.47 6.04 8.12
N ALA A 200 2.95 4.83 8.31
CA ALA A 200 1.54 4.61 8.65
C ALA A 200 1.42 4.22 10.12
N VAL A 201 0.44 4.81 10.80
CA VAL A 201 0.11 4.47 12.19
C VAL A 201 -1.38 4.20 12.29
N TRP A 202 -1.69 3.24 13.15
CA TRP A 202 -3.03 2.87 13.56
C TRP A 202 -2.97 2.53 15.03
N TYR A 203 -3.87 3.06 15.85
CA TYR A 203 -4.03 2.59 17.21
C TYR A 203 -5.47 2.75 17.68
N ARG A 204 -5.90 1.86 18.58
CA ARG A 204 -7.24 1.87 19.16
C ARG A 204 -7.16 2.30 20.61
N LEU A 205 -8.01 3.25 21.00
CA LEU A 205 -8.15 3.67 22.38
C LEU A 205 -9.29 2.92 23.07
N GLU A 206 -9.02 2.50 24.30
CA GLU A 206 -9.98 1.91 25.22
C GLU A 206 -9.72 2.49 26.60
N SER A 207 -10.72 3.15 27.20
CA SER A 207 -10.58 3.76 28.53
C SER A 207 -9.36 4.68 28.69
N GLY A 208 -8.99 5.43 27.63
CA GLY A 208 -7.87 6.37 27.64
C GLY A 208 -6.48 5.74 27.48
N VAL A 209 -6.39 4.42 27.26
CA VAL A 209 -5.14 3.71 26.96
C VAL A 209 -5.16 3.13 25.56
N ILE A 210 -3.99 2.95 24.96
CA ILE A 210 -3.81 2.30 23.66
C ILE A 210 -3.95 0.79 23.86
N ALA A 211 -5.09 0.22 23.47
CA ALA A 211 -5.36 -1.21 23.60
C ALA A 211 -4.64 -2.05 22.53
N GLU A 212 -4.45 -1.47 21.35
CA GLU A 212 -3.74 -2.09 20.24
C GLU A 212 -3.06 -1.00 19.40
N ALA A 213 -1.84 -1.26 18.94
CA ALA A 213 -1.08 -0.36 18.09
C ALA A 213 -0.47 -1.11 16.90
N ARG A 214 -0.45 -0.44 15.75
CA ARG A 214 0.23 -0.90 14.53
C ARG A 214 1.00 0.28 13.93
N VAL A 215 2.29 0.08 13.71
CA VAL A 215 3.19 1.10 13.14
C VAL A 215 3.91 0.47 11.98
N ALA A 216 3.79 1.06 10.79
CA ALA A 216 4.46 0.58 9.59
C ALA A 216 5.34 1.67 8.96
N VAL A 217 6.50 1.24 8.45
CA VAL A 217 7.46 2.08 7.74
C VAL A 217 7.65 1.52 6.32
N SER A 218 7.82 2.40 5.35
CA SER A 218 8.19 2.09 3.96
C SER A 218 9.22 3.09 3.43
N ALA A 219 9.77 2.85 2.24
CA ALA A 219 10.81 3.63 1.53
C ALA A 219 12.19 3.75 2.21
N ALA A 220 12.24 3.62 3.54
CA ALA A 220 13.48 3.47 4.29
C ALA A 220 14.03 2.05 4.18
N THR A 221 13.16 1.05 4.08
CA THR A 221 13.46 -0.39 4.14
C THR A 221 13.24 -1.05 2.78
N GLU A 222 13.71 -2.30 2.60
CA GLU A 222 13.55 -3.06 1.35
C GLU A 222 12.11 -3.37 0.96
N ARG A 223 11.21 -3.32 1.95
CA ARG A 223 9.77 -3.54 1.82
C ARG A 223 9.02 -2.75 2.90
N PRO A 224 7.74 -2.44 2.70
CA PRO A 224 6.89 -1.99 3.80
C PRO A 224 6.90 -3.03 4.92
N MET A 225 7.05 -2.60 6.16
CA MET A 225 7.08 -3.50 7.32
C MET A 225 6.45 -2.87 8.55
N ARG A 226 5.84 -3.70 9.40
CA ARG A 226 5.46 -3.32 10.77
C ARG A 226 6.72 -3.20 11.64
N VAL A 227 6.60 -2.44 12.73
CA VAL A 227 7.69 -2.16 13.66
C VAL A 227 7.27 -2.58 15.07
N PRO A 228 7.37 -3.88 15.42
CA PRO A 228 6.84 -4.42 16.67
C PRO A 228 7.36 -3.75 17.95
N SER A 229 8.62 -3.29 17.98
CA SER A 229 9.15 -2.57 19.16
C SER A 229 8.39 -1.28 19.46
N ALA A 230 7.99 -0.53 18.42
CA ALA A 230 7.19 0.68 18.55
C ALA A 230 5.76 0.35 19.02
N GLU A 231 5.18 -0.72 18.49
CA GLU A 231 3.84 -1.18 18.84
C GLU A 231 3.77 -1.66 20.30
N ALA A 232 4.79 -2.40 20.75
CA ALA A 232 4.94 -2.85 22.12
C ALA A 232 5.14 -1.67 23.10
N ALA A 233 5.87 -0.63 22.69
CA ALA A 233 6.01 0.58 23.49
C ALA A 233 4.67 1.31 23.70
N LEU A 234 3.80 1.32 22.68
CA LEU A 234 2.51 2.01 22.72
C LEU A 234 1.43 1.24 23.50
N THR A 235 1.37 -0.08 23.33
CA THR A 235 0.29 -0.91 23.87
C THR A 235 0.27 -0.85 25.41
N GLY A 236 -0.90 -0.63 25.99
CA GLY A 236 -1.11 -0.45 27.43
C GLY A 236 -0.77 0.94 27.97
N SER A 237 -0.30 1.86 27.12
CA SER A 237 0.11 3.21 27.55
C SER A 237 -0.91 4.28 27.16
N SER A 238 -0.89 5.42 27.85
CA SER A 238 -1.66 6.61 27.44
C SER A 238 -1.05 7.28 26.20
N PRO A 239 -1.85 7.85 25.29
CA PRO A 239 -1.39 8.49 24.05
C PRO A 239 -0.80 9.89 24.32
N THR A 240 0.37 9.94 24.95
CA THR A 240 1.08 11.19 25.29
C THR A 240 2.25 11.47 24.35
N VAL A 241 2.69 12.73 24.28
CA VAL A 241 3.87 13.13 23.48
C VAL A 241 5.12 12.36 23.91
N GLN A 242 5.30 12.13 25.21
CA GLN A 242 6.42 11.36 25.77
C GLN A 242 6.36 9.90 25.31
N MET A 243 5.17 9.30 25.31
CA MET A 243 4.99 7.93 24.86
C MET A 243 5.21 7.80 23.36
N PHE A 244 4.73 8.76 22.56
CA PHE A 244 4.98 8.80 21.12
C PHE A 244 6.46 8.99 20.79
N ALA A 245 7.21 9.76 21.58
CA ALA A 245 8.65 9.89 21.44
C ALA A 245 9.38 8.56 21.73
N LYS A 246 9.03 7.87 22.82
CA LYS A 246 9.63 6.57 23.16
C LYS A 246 9.31 5.49 22.11
N ALA A 247 8.09 5.48 21.56
CA ALA A 247 7.73 4.57 20.46
C ALA A 247 8.51 4.87 19.17
N ALA A 248 8.73 6.16 18.88
CA ALA A 248 9.55 6.58 17.76
C ALA A 248 11.03 6.21 17.92
N ASP A 249 11.56 6.28 19.14
CA ASP A 249 12.92 5.85 19.43
C ASP A 249 13.08 4.35 19.19
N ALA A 250 12.16 3.54 19.73
CA ALA A 250 12.11 2.11 19.49
C ALA A 250 12.04 1.79 17.98
N ALA A 251 11.21 2.52 17.23
CA ALA A 251 11.10 2.32 15.80
C ALA A 251 12.42 2.58 15.06
N ALA A 252 13.10 3.68 15.39
CA ALA A 252 14.35 4.06 14.76
C ALA A 252 15.49 3.07 15.07
N ASP A 253 15.47 2.47 16.26
CA ASP A 253 16.47 1.51 16.69
C ASP A 253 16.27 0.12 16.04
N GLU A 254 15.02 -0.27 15.76
CA GLU A 254 14.70 -1.54 15.09
C GLU A 254 14.93 -1.49 13.56
N VAL A 255 14.66 -0.36 12.91
CA VAL A 255 14.78 -0.28 11.45
C VAL A 255 16.24 -0.29 10.98
N HIS A 256 16.45 -0.94 9.83
CA HIS A 256 17.71 -0.97 9.10
C HIS A 256 17.55 -0.29 7.74
N PRO A 257 17.70 1.05 7.66
CA PRO A 257 17.42 1.75 6.42
C PRO A 257 18.48 1.53 5.34
N LEU A 258 18.05 1.57 4.08
CA LEU A 258 18.92 1.56 2.91
C LEU A 258 19.20 2.99 2.43
N ALA A 259 20.48 3.25 2.15
CA ALA A 259 20.91 4.51 1.55
C ALA A 259 20.57 4.53 0.06
N ASP A 260 20.13 5.69 -0.44
CA ASP A 260 19.87 5.95 -1.85
C ASP A 260 19.96 7.46 -2.16
N ILE A 261 19.47 7.87 -3.33
CA ILE A 261 19.44 9.28 -3.75
C ILE A 261 18.59 10.18 -2.82
N ARG A 262 17.77 9.61 -1.94
CA ARG A 262 16.87 10.31 -1.01
C ARG A 262 17.49 10.45 0.38
N GLY A 263 18.68 9.92 0.60
CA GLY A 263 19.50 10.16 1.79
C GLY A 263 20.28 8.93 2.26
N SER A 264 21.20 9.19 3.20
CA SER A 264 21.98 8.13 3.85
C SER A 264 21.10 7.27 4.76
N ALA A 265 21.54 6.05 5.06
CA ALA A 265 20.87 5.17 6.02
C ALA A 265 20.70 5.84 7.40
N ALA A 266 21.72 6.59 7.85
CA ALA A 266 21.67 7.33 9.12
C ALA A 266 20.60 8.45 9.08
N TYR A 267 20.52 9.19 7.98
CA TYR A 267 19.49 10.21 7.80
C TYR A 267 18.09 9.60 7.78
N LYS A 268 17.87 8.54 7.00
CA LYS A 268 16.57 7.85 6.95
C LYS A 268 16.15 7.28 8.31
N ARG A 269 17.10 6.75 9.10
CA ARG A 269 16.83 6.30 10.48
C ARG A 269 16.28 7.43 11.34
N GLU A 270 16.90 8.60 11.26
CA GLU A 270 16.42 9.76 12.01
C GLU A 270 15.07 10.27 11.48
N MET A 271 14.84 10.21 10.17
CA MET A 271 13.54 10.53 9.60
C MET A 271 12.45 9.54 10.05
N VAL A 272 12.76 8.25 10.26
CA VAL A 272 11.84 7.31 10.89
C VAL A 272 11.48 7.76 12.31
N ARG A 273 12.48 8.11 13.15
CA ARG A 273 12.26 8.65 14.51
C ARG A 273 11.31 9.85 14.47
N VAL A 274 11.61 10.83 13.63
CA VAL A 274 10.82 12.06 13.51
C VAL A 274 9.39 11.78 13.04
N HIS A 275 9.23 10.96 12.00
CA HIS A 275 7.93 10.79 11.34
C HIS A 275 7.02 9.77 12.02
N VAL A 276 7.54 8.79 12.76
CA VAL A 276 6.72 7.95 13.66
C VAL A 276 6.08 8.81 14.75
N ARG A 277 6.85 9.62 15.45
CA ARG A 277 6.31 10.52 16.49
C ARG A 277 5.25 11.45 15.92
N ARG A 278 5.58 12.15 14.81
CA ARG A 278 4.65 13.09 14.18
C ARG A 278 3.37 12.41 13.71
N ALA A 279 3.46 11.22 13.11
CA ALA A 279 2.30 10.48 12.65
C ALA A 279 1.38 10.12 13.82
N LEU A 280 1.93 9.67 14.95
CA LEU A 280 1.16 9.39 16.17
C LEU A 280 0.47 10.65 16.73
N GLU A 281 1.19 11.78 16.81
CA GLU A 281 0.63 13.07 17.24
C GLU A 281 -0.48 13.59 16.30
N HIS A 282 -0.35 13.37 14.99
CA HIS A 282 -1.39 13.73 14.05
C HIS A 282 -2.60 12.81 14.14
N ALA A 283 -2.38 11.51 14.33
CA ALA A 283 -3.46 10.53 14.54
C ALA A 283 -4.29 10.88 15.79
N SER A 284 -3.67 11.40 16.86
CA SER A 284 -4.37 11.80 18.08
C SER A 284 -5.27 13.02 17.90
N ARG A 285 -5.05 13.83 16.85
CA ARG A 285 -5.84 15.02 16.50
C ARG A 285 -6.82 14.77 15.36
N ALA A 286 -6.62 13.69 14.61
CA ALA A 286 -7.53 13.29 13.55
C ALA A 286 -8.82 12.73 14.17
N ARG A 287 -9.97 13.00 13.52
CA ARG A 287 -11.26 12.39 13.92
C ARG A 287 -11.10 10.86 13.98
N SER A 288 -11.47 10.28 15.11
CA SER A 288 -11.54 8.83 15.29
C SER A 288 -12.70 8.25 14.48
N THR A 289 -12.70 6.93 14.25
CA THR A 289 -13.91 6.23 13.79
C THR A 289 -14.98 6.35 14.86
N GLU A 290 -16.07 7.07 14.53
CA GLU A 290 -17.25 7.23 15.40
C GLU A 290 -18.17 6.01 15.24
N ALA A 291 -18.85 5.60 16.30
CA ALA A 291 -20.00 4.71 16.21
C ALA A 291 -21.20 5.54 15.72
N GLU A 292 -21.91 5.07 14.70
CA GLU A 292 -23.22 5.64 14.32
C GLU A 292 -24.26 5.45 15.43
#